data_AF-A0A2P4QJL7-F1
#
_entry.id   AF-A0A2P4QJL7-F1
#
_cell.length_a   1.000
_cell.length_b   1.000
_cell.length_c   1.000
_cell.angle_alpha   90.00
_cell.angle_beta   90.00
_cell.angle_gamma   90.00
#
_symmetry.space_group_name_H-M   'P 1'
#
loop_
_entity.id
_entity.type
_entity.pdbx_description
1 polymer ?
#
loop_
_entity_poly.entity_id
_entity_poly.type
_entity_poly.pdbx_seq_one_letter_code
_entity_poly.pdbx_strand_id
1 'polypeptide(L)'
;IKNAPKCYIDLMEKCWDSDPSNRPTVIMLENILSEWNRCISEYYRINRDGNYVYEVSNFDNQLINDMLEFVEADKALMQEQANTSAIQSHLQAYYTSRKLTEIL
;
A
#
# COMPACT_ATOMS: atom_id res chain seq x y z
N ILE A 1 5.53 -11.25 5.67
CA ILE A 1 4.91 -9.91 5.72
C ILE A 1 3.61 -10.01 4.94
N LYS A 2 2.45 -9.86 5.58
CA LYS A 2 1.16 -9.98 4.89
C LYS A 2 0.93 -8.66 4.14
N ASN A 3 0.61 -8.72 2.85
CA ASN A 3 0.30 -7.57 1.98
C ASN A 3 1.51 -6.67 1.57
N ALA A 4 2.75 -7.14 1.67
CA ALA A 4 3.87 -6.44 1.02
C ALA A 4 3.98 -6.88 -0.46
N PRO A 5 4.27 -5.94 -1.39
CA PRO A 5 4.58 -6.26 -2.77
C PRO A 5 5.73 -7.26 -2.86
N LYS A 6 5.63 -8.22 -3.78
CA LYS A 6 6.65 -9.25 -3.97
C LYS A 6 7.95 -8.64 -4.49
N CYS A 7 7.88 -7.70 -5.42
CA CYS A 7 9.03 -6.95 -5.93
C CYS A 7 9.84 -6.28 -4.80
N TYR A 8 9.15 -5.75 -3.78
CA TYR A 8 9.77 -5.18 -2.59
C TYR A 8 10.40 -6.26 -1.72
N ILE A 9 9.71 -7.38 -1.47
CA ILE A 9 10.26 -8.52 -0.72
C ILE A 9 11.53 -9.04 -1.39
N ASP A 10 11.49 -9.29 -2.70
CA ASP A 10 12.63 -9.78 -3.49
C ASP A 10 13.80 -8.79 -3.46
N LEU A 11 13.53 -7.47 -3.47
CA LEU A 11 14.57 -6.46 -3.31
C LEU A 11 15.19 -6.49 -1.90
N MET A 12 14.35 -6.55 -0.86
CA MET A 12 14.80 -6.65 0.51
C MET A 12 15.59 -7.94 0.75
N GLU A 13 15.26 -9.01 0.06
CA GLU A 13 16.00 -10.26 0.11
C GLU A 13 17.43 -10.13 -0.41
N LYS A 14 17.64 -9.35 -1.47
CA LYS A 14 18.97 -9.04 -1.97
C LYS A 14 19.73 -8.10 -1.02
N CYS A 15 19.04 -7.15 -0.40
CA CYS A 15 19.65 -6.20 0.54
C CYS A 15 20.27 -6.88 1.77
N TRP A 16 19.67 -7.98 2.24
CA TRP A 16 20.15 -8.72 3.42
C TRP A 16 20.90 -10.01 3.08
N ASP A 17 21.37 -10.18 1.84
CA ASP A 17 22.10 -11.38 1.43
C ASP A 17 23.33 -11.61 2.34
N SER A 18 23.56 -12.88 2.71
CA SER A 18 24.70 -13.26 3.57
C SER A 18 26.03 -12.96 2.88
N ASP A 19 26.10 -13.08 1.56
CA ASP A 19 27.22 -12.65 0.74
C ASP A 19 27.08 -11.15 0.42
N PRO A 20 27.99 -10.28 0.91
CA PRO A 20 27.96 -8.85 0.62
C PRO A 20 28.05 -8.52 -0.88
N SER A 21 28.64 -9.40 -1.70
CA SER A 21 28.77 -9.18 -3.15
C SER A 21 27.45 -9.30 -3.90
N ASN A 22 26.44 -9.97 -3.33
CA ASN A 22 25.10 -10.07 -3.90
C ASN A 22 24.20 -8.86 -3.54
N ARG A 23 24.63 -8.04 -2.56
CA ARG A 23 23.84 -6.90 -2.12
C ARG A 23 23.86 -5.78 -3.16
N PRO A 24 22.71 -5.17 -3.46
CA PRO A 24 22.65 -4.03 -4.35
C PRO A 24 23.41 -2.85 -3.74
N THR A 25 24.06 -2.06 -4.59
CA THR A 25 24.67 -0.81 -4.16
C THR A 25 23.61 0.24 -3.85
N VAL A 26 23.97 1.26 -3.07
CA VAL A 26 23.05 2.39 -2.78
C VAL A 26 22.54 3.06 -4.06
N ILE A 27 23.40 3.19 -5.09
CA ILE A 27 23.02 3.76 -6.39
C ILE A 27 21.98 2.89 -7.10
N MET A 28 22.13 1.56 -7.06
CA MET A 28 21.14 0.65 -7.63
C MET A 28 19.80 0.76 -6.90
N LEU A 29 19.82 0.86 -5.57
CA LEU A 29 18.60 1.05 -4.77
C LEU A 29 17.92 2.38 -5.09
N GLU A 30 18.67 3.46 -5.17
CA GLU A 30 18.15 4.79 -5.53
C GLU A 30 17.45 4.75 -6.90
N ASN A 31 18.07 4.11 -7.90
CA ASN A 31 17.50 3.99 -9.23
C ASN A 31 16.20 3.18 -9.21
N ILE A 32 16.19 2.00 -8.57
CA ILE A 32 15.00 1.15 -8.48
C ILE A 32 13.84 1.89 -7.79
N LEU A 33 14.10 2.49 -6.64
CA LEU A 33 13.08 3.20 -5.87
C LEU A 33 12.57 4.45 -6.60
N SER A 34 13.44 5.16 -7.33
CA SER A 34 13.06 6.32 -8.13
C SER A 34 12.16 5.93 -9.29
N GLU A 35 12.47 4.83 -9.99
CA GLU A 35 11.65 4.33 -11.09
C GLU A 35 10.29 3.81 -10.62
N TRP A 36 10.26 3.04 -9.52
CA TRP A 36 9.00 2.64 -8.88
C TRP A 36 8.15 3.85 -8.52
N ASN A 37 8.73 4.85 -7.85
CA ASN A 37 8.01 6.07 -7.46
C ASN A 37 7.47 6.84 -8.68
N ARG A 38 8.28 6.96 -9.75
CA ARG A 38 7.87 7.59 -11.01
C ARG A 38 6.68 6.86 -11.63
N CYS A 39 6.74 5.54 -11.74
CA CYS A 39 5.67 4.72 -12.33
C CYS A 39 4.37 4.79 -11.51
N ILE A 40 4.47 4.63 -10.20
CA ILE A 40 3.33 4.71 -9.26
C ILE A 40 2.70 6.11 -9.33
N SER A 41 3.51 7.17 -9.30
CA SER A 41 3.01 8.55 -9.39
C SER A 41 2.25 8.81 -10.67
N GLU A 42 2.78 8.36 -11.82
CA GLU A 42 2.10 8.47 -13.11
C GLU A 42 0.79 7.67 -13.14
N TYR A 43 0.78 6.46 -12.57
CA TYR A 43 -0.43 5.65 -12.44
C TYR A 43 -1.53 6.42 -11.71
N TYR A 44 -1.27 6.94 -10.50
CA TYR A 44 -2.30 7.68 -9.75
C TYR A 44 -2.67 9.02 -10.40
N ARG A 45 -1.74 9.66 -11.13
CA ARG A 45 -2.02 10.90 -11.88
C ARG A 45 -3.03 10.66 -13.01
N ILE A 46 -2.85 9.57 -13.76
CA ILE A 46 -3.71 9.22 -14.92
C ILE A 46 -5.06 8.66 -14.44
N ASN A 47 -5.06 7.86 -13.38
CA ASN A 47 -6.26 7.15 -12.90
C ASN A 47 -7.05 7.93 -11.82
N ARG A 48 -6.81 9.25 -11.69
CA ARG A 48 -7.40 10.09 -10.64
C ARG A 48 -8.93 10.14 -10.67
N ASP A 49 -9.51 10.08 -11.86
CA ASP A 49 -10.96 10.19 -12.08
C ASP A 49 -11.69 8.84 -11.99
N GLY A 50 -10.99 7.76 -11.61
CA GLY A 50 -11.54 6.41 -11.50
C GLY A 50 -11.82 5.71 -12.84
N ASN A 51 -11.62 6.41 -13.96
CA ASN A 51 -11.64 5.81 -15.29
C ASN A 51 -10.25 5.22 -15.58
N TYR A 52 -10.09 3.93 -15.27
CA TYR A 52 -8.79 3.26 -15.35
C TYR A 52 -8.32 3.08 -16.80
N VAL A 53 -7.67 4.09 -17.36
CA VAL A 53 -7.03 4.00 -18.68
C VAL A 53 -5.63 3.42 -18.48
N TYR A 54 -5.50 2.14 -18.77
CA TYR A 54 -4.23 1.42 -18.70
C TYR A 54 -3.37 1.77 -19.92
N GLU A 55 -2.78 2.96 -19.89
CA GLU A 55 -1.85 3.38 -20.94
C GLU A 55 -0.64 4.10 -20.34
N VAL A 56 0.04 3.41 -19.42
CA VAL A 56 1.36 3.83 -18.95
C VAL A 56 2.41 3.38 -19.99
N SER A 57 2.32 3.91 -21.21
CA SER A 57 3.02 3.44 -22.42
C SER A 57 4.53 3.72 -22.48
N ASN A 58 5.12 4.27 -21.41
CA ASN A 58 6.52 4.71 -21.37
C ASN A 58 7.38 3.97 -20.32
N PHE A 59 6.92 2.83 -19.82
CA PHE A 59 7.64 2.04 -18.82
C PHE A 59 7.84 0.62 -19.34
N ASP A 60 8.94 -0.02 -18.92
CA ASP A 60 9.16 -1.43 -19.23
C ASP A 60 8.15 -2.31 -18.49
N ASN A 61 7.87 -3.49 -19.06
CA ASN A 61 6.86 -4.40 -18.53
C ASN A 61 7.14 -4.84 -17.08
N GLN A 62 8.41 -4.92 -16.68
CA GLN A 62 8.76 -5.30 -15.31
C GLN A 62 8.36 -4.19 -14.35
N LEU A 63 8.70 -2.94 -14.64
CA LEU A 63 8.35 -1.78 -13.83
C LEU A 63 6.83 -1.59 -13.71
N ILE A 64 6.08 -1.88 -14.79
CA ILE A 64 4.61 -1.88 -14.77
C ILE A 64 4.08 -2.98 -13.82
N ASN A 65 4.63 -4.19 -13.88
CA ASN A 65 4.22 -5.28 -12.98
C ASN A 65 4.57 -4.96 -11.52
N ASP A 66 5.78 -4.46 -11.26
CA ASP A 66 6.20 -4.05 -9.91
C ASP A 66 5.23 -3.00 -9.35
N MET A 67 4.89 -1.97 -10.14
CA MET A 67 3.93 -0.93 -9.78
C MET A 67 2.54 -1.51 -9.45
N LEU A 68 2.07 -2.47 -10.25
CA LEU A 68 0.78 -3.12 -10.00
C LEU A 68 0.75 -3.84 -8.66
N GLU A 69 1.83 -4.50 -8.25
CA GLU A 69 1.90 -5.14 -6.94
C GLU A 69 1.76 -4.12 -5.79
N PHE A 70 2.34 -2.92 -5.93
CA PHE A 70 2.14 -1.84 -4.97
C PHE A 70 0.69 -1.35 -4.93
N VAL A 71 0.06 -1.17 -6.09
CA VAL A 71 -1.34 -0.72 -6.18
C VAL A 71 -2.30 -1.75 -5.59
N GLU A 72 -2.06 -3.04 -5.83
CA GLU A 72 -2.86 -4.12 -5.26
C GLU A 72 -2.71 -4.19 -3.73
N ALA A 73 -1.47 -4.05 -3.23
CA ALA A 73 -1.20 -3.98 -1.80
C ALA A 73 -1.91 -2.79 -1.12
N ASP A 74 -1.87 -1.60 -1.74
CA ASP A 74 -2.55 -0.39 -1.26
C ASP A 74 -4.07 -0.57 -1.20
N LYS A 75 -4.67 -1.12 -2.29
CA LYS A 75 -6.11 -1.44 -2.33
C LYS A 75 -6.52 -2.44 -1.25
N ALA A 76 -5.72 -3.48 -1.01
CA ALA A 76 -5.97 -4.46 0.04
C ALA A 76 -5.93 -3.82 1.43
N LEU A 77 -4.97 -2.92 1.67
CA LEU A 77 -4.84 -2.19 2.94
C LEU A 77 -6.04 -1.26 3.20
N MET A 78 -6.51 -0.56 2.17
CA MET A 78 -7.73 0.26 2.26
C MET A 78 -8.96 -0.58 2.63
N GLN A 79 -9.09 -1.78 2.06
CA GLN A 79 -10.20 -2.69 2.38
C GLN A 79 -10.14 -3.21 3.82
N GLU A 80 -8.95 -3.60 4.30
CA GLU A 80 -8.76 -4.03 5.70
C GLU A 80 -9.08 -2.89 6.69
N GLN A 81 -8.68 -1.66 6.37
CA GLN A 81 -8.98 -0.48 7.20
C GLN A 81 -10.49 -0.16 7.22
N ALA A 82 -11.17 -0.24 6.08
CA ALA A 82 -12.61 -0.06 6.00
C ALA A 82 -13.37 -1.10 6.83
N ASN A 83 -12.96 -2.37 6.76
CA ASN A 83 -13.55 -3.45 7.54
C ASN A 83 -13.32 -3.25 9.05
N THR A 84 -12.14 -2.78 9.45
CA THR A 84 -11.83 -2.48 10.87
C THR A 84 -12.65 -1.31 11.40
N SER A 85 -12.79 -0.24 10.61
CA SER A 85 -13.62 0.93 10.94
C SER A 85 -15.11 0.55 11.06
N ALA A 86 -15.62 -0.32 10.19
CA ALA A 86 -16.98 -0.85 10.27
C ALA A 86 -17.22 -1.69 11.53
N ILE A 87 -16.21 -2.45 11.98
CA ILE A 87 -16.27 -3.23 13.23
C ILE A 87 -16.19 -2.32 14.47
N GLN A 88 -15.36 -1.28 14.45
CA GLN A 88 -15.23 -0.34 15.57
C GLN A 88 -16.45 0.60 15.71
N SER A 89 -17.12 0.94 14.61
CA SER A 89 -18.22 1.91 14.63
C SER A 89 -19.53 1.38 15.19
N HIS A 90 -19.75 0.07 15.29
CA HIS A 90 -20.97 -0.46 15.93
C HIS A 90 -20.73 -1.81 16.58
N LEU A 91 -20.84 -1.85 17.92
CA LEU A 91 -21.41 -3.03 18.61
C LEU A 91 -21.93 -2.72 20.03
N GLN A 92 -21.50 -1.65 20.72
CA GLN A 92 -21.92 -1.46 22.12
C GLN A 92 -22.01 -0.02 22.65
N ALA A 93 -22.30 0.98 21.81
CA ALA A 93 -22.77 2.27 22.33
C ALA A 93 -24.23 2.14 22.82
N TYR A 94 -24.46 1.38 23.89
CA TYR A 94 -25.66 1.47 24.70
C TYR A 94 -25.59 2.79 25.49
N TYR A 95 -26.05 3.88 24.88
CA TYR A 95 -26.37 5.10 25.62
C TYR A 95 -27.57 4.81 26.52
N THR A 96 -27.35 4.21 27.68
CA THR A 96 -28.34 4.18 28.75
C THR A 96 -28.23 5.49 29.51
N SER A 97 -28.95 6.50 29.02
CA SER A 97 -29.20 7.72 29.80
C SER A 97 -30.03 7.35 31.03
N ARG A 98 -29.37 7.11 32.17
CA ARG A 98 -30.06 7.11 33.46
C ARG A 98 -30.38 8.55 33.82
N LYS A 99 -31.65 8.92 33.69
CA LYS A 99 -32.18 10.15 34.29
C LYS A 99 -31.95 10.07 35.80
N LEU A 100 -31.03 10.88 36.33
CA LEU A 100 -30.88 11.08 37.77
C LEU A 100 -32.20 11.67 38.26
N THR A 101 -32.95 10.89 39.03
CA THR A 101 -34.08 11.44 39.79
C THR A 101 -33.45 11.97 41.06
N GLU A 102 -33.30 13.28 41.17
CA GLU A 102 -32.95 13.91 42.44
C GLU A 102 -34.02 13.52 43.47
N ILE A 103 -33.62 12.76 44.48
CA ILE A 103 -34.38 12.64 45.72
C ILE A 103 -33.84 13.76 46.61
N LEU A 104 -34.62 14.82 46.76
CA LEU A 104 -34.83 15.55 48.02
C LEU A 104 -36.22 16.20 47.97
#